data_AF-A0AAX2TGY1-F1
#
_entry.id   AF-A0AAX2TGY1-F1
#
_cell.length_a   1.000
_cell.length_b   1.000
_cell.length_c   1.000
_cell.angle_alpha   90.00
_cell.angle_beta   90.00
_cell.angle_gamma   90.00
#
_symmetry.space_group_name_H-M   'P 1'
#
loop_
_entity.id
_entity.type
_entity.pdbx_description
1 polymer ?
#
loop_
_entity_poly.entity_id
_entity_poly.type
_entity_poly.pdbx_seq_one_letter_code
_entity_poly.pdbx_strand_id
1 'polypeptide(L)'
;MKNFKVISMFESFKELFLSTANTAVNRAKNPVLGAFVMSWCAFNWKSILYLFFSKSNIIDKISYISDNSTWKTVMFYPCLSVIAICCLLPWVNNIINVWQAKPLDNNDSIENHLKARKIQRETRLQRLLAKKDVTYDKVKTGAEKDIQEMKEEIIRSKNSMGELTAELKAKDDELRSASAQLAALNHSLKEISETLGRMNEAYKTLQNDFDEYKLKYPEKSQIKSLALGNGQTISNFLEQHNLSGLKSGKPNVFNNFGVLSGLSGFEDKNKD
;
A
#
# COMPACT_ATOMS: atom_id res chain seq x y z
N MET A 1 45.74 -91.36 -30.73
CA MET A 1 44.41 -90.97 -31.26
C MET A 1 43.21 -91.45 -30.43
N LYS A 2 43.24 -92.61 -29.76
CA LYS A 2 42.11 -93.12 -28.95
C LYS A 2 41.78 -92.27 -27.71
N ASN A 3 42.77 -91.78 -26.96
CA ASN A 3 42.55 -91.00 -25.73
C ASN A 3 41.91 -89.62 -25.99
N PHE A 4 42.21 -88.98 -27.14
CA PHE A 4 41.62 -87.69 -27.53
C PHE A 4 40.11 -87.81 -27.82
N LYS A 5 39.66 -88.93 -28.42
CA LYS A 5 38.25 -89.20 -28.68
C LYS A 5 37.45 -89.48 -27.40
N VAL A 6 38.06 -90.15 -26.42
CA VAL A 6 37.44 -90.39 -25.10
C VAL A 6 37.28 -89.09 -24.31
N ILE A 7 38.29 -88.22 -24.32
CA ILE A 7 38.24 -86.91 -23.65
C ILE A 7 37.19 -86.00 -24.32
N SER A 8 37.14 -85.97 -25.65
CA SER A 8 36.12 -85.22 -26.41
C SER A 8 34.71 -85.75 -26.16
N MET A 9 34.51 -87.07 -26.08
CA MET A 9 33.20 -87.65 -25.74
C MET A 9 32.76 -87.34 -24.32
N PHE A 10 33.70 -87.28 -23.36
CA PHE A 10 33.39 -86.93 -21.97
C PHE A 10 33.01 -85.45 -21.84
N GLU A 11 33.66 -84.56 -22.59
CA GLU A 11 33.26 -83.15 -22.65
C GLU A 11 31.91 -82.97 -23.34
N SER A 12 31.63 -83.67 -24.44
CA SER A 12 30.27 -83.65 -25.03
C SER A 12 29.21 -84.18 -24.07
N PHE A 13 29.53 -85.22 -23.27
CA PHE A 13 28.62 -85.72 -22.25
C PHE A 13 28.41 -84.70 -21.12
N LYS A 14 29.47 -84.05 -20.65
CA LYS A 14 29.37 -82.94 -19.69
C LYS A 14 28.57 -81.79 -20.23
N GLU A 15 28.75 -81.39 -21.49
CA GLU A 15 28.00 -80.31 -22.13
C GLU A 15 26.52 -80.67 -22.28
N LEU A 16 26.20 -81.90 -22.66
CA LEU A 16 24.82 -82.40 -22.71
C LEU A 16 24.20 -82.49 -21.31
N PHE A 17 24.98 -82.91 -20.32
CA PHE A 17 24.55 -82.97 -18.93
C PHE A 17 24.37 -81.57 -18.37
N LEU A 18 25.28 -80.63 -18.60
CA LEU A 18 25.16 -79.23 -18.18
C LEU A 18 24.00 -78.53 -18.89
N SER A 19 23.79 -78.77 -20.18
CA SER A 19 22.70 -78.16 -20.96
C SER A 19 21.33 -78.67 -20.49
N THR A 20 21.22 -79.99 -20.27
CA THR A 20 20.03 -80.62 -19.69
C THR A 20 19.83 -80.20 -18.23
N ALA A 21 20.89 -80.15 -17.44
CA ALA A 21 20.87 -79.73 -16.03
C ALA A 21 20.52 -78.25 -15.89
N ASN A 22 21.06 -77.35 -16.71
CA ASN A 22 20.71 -75.92 -16.69
C ASN A 22 19.26 -75.69 -17.11
N THR A 23 18.76 -76.44 -18.08
CA THR A 23 17.34 -76.44 -18.45
C THR A 23 16.47 -77.00 -17.32
N ALA A 24 16.90 -78.07 -16.68
CA ALA A 24 16.22 -78.66 -15.52
C ALA A 24 16.26 -77.75 -14.29
N VAL A 25 17.36 -77.03 -14.04
CA VAL A 25 17.53 -76.06 -12.94
C VAL A 25 16.68 -74.82 -13.19
N ASN A 26 16.63 -74.30 -14.42
CA ASN A 26 15.74 -73.19 -14.77
C ASN A 26 14.25 -73.58 -14.67
N ARG A 27 13.91 -74.86 -14.87
CA ARG A 27 12.57 -75.39 -14.60
C ARG A 27 12.37 -75.72 -13.11
N ALA A 28 13.38 -76.14 -12.36
CA ALA A 28 13.32 -76.40 -10.92
C ALA A 28 13.23 -75.11 -10.09
N LYS A 29 13.57 -73.95 -10.68
CA LYS A 29 13.19 -72.61 -10.16
C LYS A 29 11.66 -72.40 -10.16
N ASN A 30 10.90 -73.24 -10.85
CA ASN A 30 9.46 -73.28 -10.71
C ASN A 30 9.12 -73.94 -9.36
N PRO A 31 8.52 -73.22 -8.40
CA PRO A 31 8.21 -73.74 -7.06
C PRO A 31 7.37 -75.03 -7.11
N VAL A 32 6.62 -75.26 -8.18
CA VAL A 32 5.83 -76.48 -8.40
C VAL A 32 6.72 -77.71 -8.59
N LEU A 33 7.82 -77.59 -9.35
CA LEU A 33 8.72 -78.73 -9.60
C LEU A 33 9.56 -79.06 -8.37
N GLY A 34 10.01 -78.06 -7.63
CA GLY A 34 10.66 -78.27 -6.33
C GLY A 34 9.74 -78.97 -5.33
N ALA A 35 8.49 -78.51 -5.20
CA ALA A 35 7.49 -79.14 -4.35
C ALA A 35 7.17 -80.58 -4.80
N PHE A 36 7.15 -80.85 -6.11
CA PHE A 36 6.92 -82.18 -6.65
C PHE A 36 8.03 -83.17 -6.34
N VAL A 37 9.29 -82.78 -6.55
CA VAL A 37 10.43 -83.65 -6.21
C VAL A 37 10.47 -83.92 -4.72
N MET A 38 10.25 -82.89 -3.88
CA MET A 38 10.19 -83.05 -2.42
C MET A 38 9.03 -83.95 -1.97
N SER A 39 7.84 -83.78 -2.55
CA SER A 39 6.68 -84.61 -2.25
C SER A 39 6.89 -86.06 -2.71
N TRP A 40 7.46 -86.28 -3.89
CA TRP A 40 7.78 -87.61 -4.41
C TRP A 40 8.78 -88.34 -3.52
N CYS A 41 9.84 -87.65 -3.09
CA CYS A 41 10.81 -88.18 -2.13
C CYS A 41 10.14 -88.50 -0.78
N ALA A 42 9.23 -87.65 -0.30
CA ALA A 42 8.52 -87.85 0.96
C ALA A 42 7.58 -89.06 0.94
N PHE A 43 6.85 -89.32 -0.15
CA PHE A 43 5.96 -90.48 -0.27
C PHE A 43 6.70 -91.78 -0.59
N ASN A 44 7.78 -91.73 -1.37
CA ASN A 44 8.58 -92.90 -1.75
C ASN A 44 9.77 -93.15 -0.82
N TRP A 45 9.77 -92.54 0.38
CA TRP A 45 10.89 -92.57 1.32
C TRP A 45 11.33 -93.98 1.70
N LYS A 46 10.41 -94.93 1.87
CA LYS A 46 10.74 -96.34 2.18
C LYS A 46 11.50 -97.02 1.04
N SER A 47 11.07 -96.80 -0.19
CA SER A 47 11.73 -97.36 -1.39
C SER A 47 13.10 -96.74 -1.60
N ILE A 48 13.24 -95.43 -1.36
CA ILE A 48 14.53 -94.70 -1.44
C ILE A 48 15.49 -95.21 -0.36
N LEU A 49 15.03 -95.29 0.90
CA LEU A 49 15.87 -95.78 2.00
C LEU A 49 16.26 -97.25 1.80
N TYR A 50 15.36 -98.11 1.32
CA TYR A 50 15.68 -99.51 1.04
C TYR A 50 16.66 -99.66 -0.12
N LEU A 51 16.54 -98.82 -1.16
CA LEU A 51 17.48 -98.79 -2.29
C LEU A 51 18.89 -98.40 -1.84
N PHE A 52 19.04 -97.31 -1.07
CA PHE A 52 20.34 -96.78 -0.67
C PHE A 52 20.98 -97.50 0.53
N PHE A 53 20.19 -97.96 1.51
CA PHE A 53 20.72 -98.49 2.78
C PHE A 53 20.54 -100.00 2.99
N SER A 54 19.75 -100.71 2.19
CA SER A 54 19.66 -102.18 2.33
C SER A 54 20.96 -102.86 1.88
N LYS A 55 21.37 -103.93 2.58
CA LYS A 55 22.52 -104.77 2.21
C LYS A 55 22.15 -105.95 1.29
N SER A 56 20.89 -106.04 0.84
CA SER A 56 20.42 -107.11 -0.05
C SER A 56 20.97 -106.99 -1.48
N ASN A 57 20.97 -108.12 -2.21
CA ASN A 57 21.37 -108.13 -3.62
C ASN A 57 20.49 -107.18 -4.44
N ILE A 58 21.05 -106.63 -5.52
CA ILE A 58 20.35 -105.68 -6.39
C ILE A 58 19.03 -106.24 -6.95
N ILE A 59 18.96 -107.55 -7.16
CA ILE A 59 17.77 -108.24 -7.67
C ILE A 59 16.65 -108.24 -6.62
N ASP A 60 16.97 -108.53 -5.36
CA ASP A 60 15.99 -108.51 -4.25
C ASP A 60 15.48 -107.08 -3.98
N LYS A 61 16.35 -106.07 -4.18
CA LYS A 61 15.97 -104.66 -4.11
C LYS A 61 14.94 -104.27 -5.14
N ILE A 62 15.13 -104.71 -6.39
CA ILE A 62 14.22 -104.44 -7.50
C ILE A 62 12.89 -105.17 -7.28
N SER A 63 12.91 -106.43 -6.84
CA SER A 63 11.67 -107.18 -6.54
C SER A 63 10.85 -106.50 -5.44
N TYR A 64 11.50 -106.08 -4.35
CA TYR A 64 10.83 -105.37 -3.25
C TYR A 64 10.19 -104.05 -3.71
N ILE A 65 10.90 -103.29 -4.56
CA ILE A 65 10.34 -102.06 -5.13
C ILE A 65 9.17 -102.42 -6.04
N SER A 66 9.28 -103.43 -6.90
CA SER A 66 8.20 -103.86 -7.80
C SER A 66 6.92 -104.24 -7.04
N ASP A 67 7.05 -104.94 -5.92
CA ASP A 67 5.91 -105.45 -5.15
C ASP A 67 5.22 -104.37 -4.32
N ASN A 68 5.97 -103.34 -3.89
CA ASN A 68 5.46 -102.26 -3.02
C ASN A 68 5.18 -100.95 -3.79
N SER A 69 5.55 -100.87 -5.07
CA SER A 69 5.45 -99.69 -5.91
C SER A 69 4.23 -99.72 -6.83
N THR A 70 3.05 -99.47 -6.26
CA THR A 70 1.84 -99.27 -7.07
C THR A 70 1.87 -97.89 -7.75
N TRP A 71 1.47 -97.82 -9.03
CA TRP A 71 1.41 -96.58 -9.83
C TRP A 71 0.77 -95.38 -9.10
N LYS A 72 -0.26 -95.65 -8.29
CA LYS A 72 -0.95 -94.65 -7.48
C LYS A 72 -0.01 -94.02 -6.44
N THR A 73 0.72 -94.84 -5.69
CA THR A 73 1.69 -94.42 -4.64
C THR A 73 2.83 -93.59 -5.22
N VAL A 74 3.32 -93.96 -6.40
CA VAL A 74 4.50 -93.32 -6.99
C VAL A 74 4.17 -92.00 -7.68
N MET A 75 3.02 -91.89 -8.35
CA MET A 75 2.75 -90.74 -9.21
C MET A 75 1.53 -89.91 -8.78
N PHE A 76 0.46 -90.56 -8.32
CA PHE A 76 -0.79 -89.87 -8.00
C PHE A 76 -0.72 -89.12 -6.66
N TYR A 77 -0.27 -89.78 -5.58
CA TYR A 77 -0.19 -89.12 -4.26
C TYR A 77 0.79 -87.93 -4.23
N PRO A 78 2.00 -88.02 -4.81
CA PRO A 78 2.90 -86.86 -4.90
C PRO A 78 2.31 -85.72 -5.72
N CYS A 79 1.67 -86.00 -6.85
CA CYS A 79 1.03 -84.98 -7.68
C CYS A 79 -0.11 -84.26 -6.94
N LEU A 80 -0.98 -85.03 -6.27
CA LEU A 80 -2.06 -84.47 -5.46
C LEU A 80 -1.55 -83.63 -4.29
N SER A 81 -0.48 -84.07 -3.64
CA SER A 81 0.17 -83.33 -2.54
C SER A 81 0.77 -82.02 -3.01
N VAL A 82 1.36 -81.95 -4.21
CA VAL A 82 1.87 -80.69 -4.78
C VAL A 82 0.73 -79.71 -5.03
N ILE A 83 -0.38 -80.18 -5.60
CA ILE A 83 -1.56 -79.34 -5.82
C ILE A 83 -2.05 -78.80 -4.46
N ALA A 84 -2.13 -79.65 -3.44
CA ALA A 84 -2.50 -79.22 -2.09
C ALA A 84 -1.51 -78.19 -1.52
N ILE A 85 -0.20 -78.42 -1.61
CA ILE A 85 0.83 -77.51 -1.09
C ILE A 85 0.82 -76.16 -1.84
N CYS A 86 0.72 -76.18 -3.17
CA CYS A 86 0.64 -74.99 -4.00
C CYS A 86 -0.65 -74.19 -3.73
N CYS A 87 -1.76 -74.88 -3.44
CA CYS A 87 -3.00 -74.22 -3.03
C CYS A 87 -2.92 -73.69 -1.60
N LEU A 88 -2.21 -74.33 -0.68
CA LEU A 88 -2.10 -73.90 0.73
C LEU A 88 -1.08 -72.76 0.92
N LEU A 89 -0.02 -72.72 0.13
CA LEU A 89 1.01 -71.68 0.15
C LEU A 89 0.47 -70.23 0.16
N PRO A 90 -0.46 -69.82 -0.73
CA PRO A 90 -1.00 -68.46 -0.70
C PRO A 90 -1.79 -68.14 0.58
N TRP A 91 -2.43 -69.14 1.20
CA TRP A 91 -3.15 -68.95 2.48
C TRP A 91 -2.20 -68.78 3.64
N VAL A 92 -1.14 -69.59 3.69
CA VAL A 92 -0.09 -69.45 4.70
C VAL A 92 0.60 -68.09 4.56
N ASN A 93 0.89 -67.65 3.33
CA ASN A 93 1.46 -66.34 3.09
C ASN A 93 0.53 -65.21 3.56
N ASN A 94 -0.78 -65.33 3.32
CA ASN A 94 -1.76 -64.36 3.82
C ASN A 94 -1.81 -64.31 5.35
N ILE A 95 -1.79 -65.47 6.03
CA ILE A 95 -1.77 -65.54 7.50
C ILE A 95 -0.51 -64.86 8.07
N ILE A 96 0.66 -65.14 7.47
CA ILE A 96 1.93 -64.53 7.87
C ILE A 96 1.88 -63.01 7.65
N ASN A 97 1.35 -62.56 6.52
CA ASN A 97 1.20 -61.13 6.24
C ASN A 97 0.27 -60.43 7.25
N VAL A 98 -0.84 -61.04 7.64
CA VAL A 98 -1.75 -60.49 8.67
C VAL A 98 -1.05 -60.41 10.02
N TRP A 99 -0.28 -61.45 10.39
CA TRP A 99 0.51 -61.46 11.62
C TRP A 99 1.60 -60.39 11.63
N GLN A 100 2.27 -60.15 10.51
CA GLN A 100 3.30 -59.14 10.36
C GLN A 100 2.75 -57.72 10.20
N ALA A 101 1.56 -57.56 9.61
CA ALA A 101 0.92 -56.25 9.40
C ALA A 101 0.46 -55.62 10.72
N LYS A 102 -0.02 -56.43 11.67
CA LYS A 102 -0.54 -55.94 12.96
C LYS A 102 0.46 -55.10 13.79
N PRO A 103 1.74 -55.49 13.96
CA PRO A 103 2.73 -54.65 14.62
C PRO A 103 3.19 -53.44 13.78
N LEU A 104 3.19 -53.56 12.44
CA LEU A 104 3.57 -52.47 11.53
C LEU A 104 2.51 -51.36 11.51
N ASP A 105 1.23 -51.70 11.47
CA ASP A 105 0.12 -50.74 11.41
C ASP A 105 0.06 -49.85 12.66
N ASN A 106 0.42 -50.40 13.82
CA ASN A 106 0.55 -49.62 15.05
C ASN A 106 1.70 -48.59 14.96
N ASN A 107 2.81 -48.94 14.31
CA ASN A 107 3.94 -48.02 14.12
C ASN A 107 3.64 -46.96 13.05
N ASP A 108 2.96 -47.35 11.97
CA ASP A 108 2.52 -46.46 10.89
C ASP A 108 1.48 -45.45 11.38
N SER A 109 0.58 -45.85 12.28
CA SER A 109 -0.39 -44.93 12.89
C SER A 109 0.31 -43.80 13.66
N ILE A 110 1.38 -44.11 14.40
CA ILE A 110 2.18 -43.13 15.13
C ILE A 110 2.88 -42.17 14.16
N GLU A 111 3.50 -42.69 13.10
CA GLU A 111 4.15 -41.87 12.09
C GLU A 111 3.14 -40.97 11.36
N ASN A 112 1.96 -41.49 11.03
CA ASN A 112 0.87 -40.74 10.41
C ASN A 112 0.35 -39.62 11.32
N HIS A 113 0.22 -39.87 12.63
CA HIS A 113 -0.12 -38.83 13.60
C HIS A 113 0.96 -37.74 13.68
N LEU A 114 2.24 -38.10 13.61
CA LEU A 114 3.34 -37.13 13.58
C LEU A 114 3.34 -36.29 12.30
N LYS A 115 3.15 -36.93 11.14
CA LYS A 115 3.00 -36.24 9.84
C LYS A 115 1.82 -35.28 9.85
N ALA A 116 0.66 -35.72 10.36
CA ALA A 116 -0.53 -34.87 10.49
C ALA A 116 -0.25 -33.64 11.38
N ARG A 117 0.39 -33.83 12.54
CA ARG A 117 0.81 -32.72 13.42
C ARG A 117 1.77 -31.76 12.75
N LYS A 118 2.72 -32.26 11.94
CA LYS A 118 3.67 -31.43 11.19
C LYS A 118 2.94 -30.56 10.16
N ILE A 119 2.06 -31.15 9.36
CA ILE A 119 1.24 -30.44 8.36
C ILE A 119 0.38 -29.35 9.02
N GLN A 120 -0.22 -29.65 10.18
CA GLN A 120 -1.00 -28.66 10.93
C GLN A 120 -0.15 -27.47 11.40
N ARG A 121 1.08 -27.73 11.87
CA ARG A 121 2.01 -26.67 12.29
C ARG A 121 2.45 -25.81 11.11
N GLU A 122 2.77 -26.42 9.98
CA GLU A 122 3.15 -25.71 8.75
C GLU A 122 1.99 -24.85 8.24
N THR A 123 0.76 -25.39 8.20
CA THR A 123 -0.44 -24.63 7.83
C THR A 123 -0.69 -23.46 8.77
N ARG A 124 -0.52 -23.67 10.08
CA ARG A 124 -0.68 -22.60 11.08
C ARG A 124 0.38 -21.52 10.90
N LEU A 125 1.63 -21.90 10.62
CA LEU A 125 2.72 -20.96 10.37
C LEU A 125 2.45 -20.12 9.11
N GLN A 126 2.05 -20.76 8.01
CA GLN A 126 1.68 -20.05 6.78
C GLN A 126 0.54 -19.05 7.00
N ARG A 127 -0.49 -19.43 7.78
CA ARG A 127 -1.58 -18.50 8.14
C ARG A 127 -1.08 -17.32 8.98
N LEU A 128 -0.15 -17.55 9.91
CA LEU A 128 0.43 -16.47 10.71
C LEU A 128 1.28 -15.53 9.86
N LEU A 129 2.08 -16.07 8.94
CA LEU A 129 2.87 -15.27 8.00
C LEU A 129 1.98 -14.45 7.08
N ALA A 130 0.96 -15.06 6.46
CA ALA A 130 -0.01 -14.34 5.64
C ALA A 130 -0.72 -13.23 6.41
N LYS A 131 -1.10 -13.46 7.68
CA LYS A 131 -1.67 -12.41 8.53
C LYS A 131 -0.66 -11.29 8.82
N LYS A 132 0.59 -11.63 9.14
CA LYS A 132 1.66 -10.65 9.37
C LYS A 132 1.87 -9.78 8.12
N ASP A 133 1.90 -10.39 6.94
CA ASP A 133 2.14 -9.67 5.69
C ASP A 133 0.96 -8.76 5.34
N VAL A 134 -0.28 -9.23 5.46
CA VAL A 134 -1.48 -8.39 5.28
C VAL A 134 -1.51 -7.23 6.29
N THR A 135 -1.17 -7.47 7.56
CA THR A 135 -1.10 -6.41 8.57
C THR A 135 0.01 -5.42 8.24
N TYR A 136 1.19 -5.89 7.82
CA TYR A 136 2.30 -5.05 7.42
C TYR A 136 1.93 -4.15 6.23
N ASP A 137 1.31 -4.71 5.20
CA ASP A 137 0.86 -3.97 4.02
C ASP A 137 -0.21 -2.94 4.38
N LYS A 138 -1.16 -3.27 5.27
CA LYS A 138 -2.16 -2.31 5.77
C LYS A 138 -1.53 -1.16 6.54
N VAL A 139 -0.57 -1.44 7.42
CA VAL A 139 0.14 -0.40 8.18
C VAL A 139 0.98 0.46 7.24
N LYS A 140 1.67 -0.16 6.27
CA LYS A 140 2.48 0.54 5.28
C LYS A 140 1.62 1.44 4.38
N THR A 141 0.53 0.92 3.84
CA THR A 141 -0.40 1.69 2.99
C THR A 141 -1.10 2.80 3.78
N GLY A 142 -1.44 2.56 5.05
CA GLY A 142 -1.94 3.61 5.95
C GLY A 142 -0.91 4.73 6.13
N ALA A 143 0.32 4.39 6.49
CA ALA A 143 1.40 5.35 6.63
C ALA A 143 1.73 6.09 5.32
N GLU A 144 1.69 5.41 4.18
CA GLU A 144 1.87 6.04 2.85
C GLU A 144 0.74 7.03 2.53
N LYS A 145 -0.50 6.70 2.87
CA LYS A 145 -1.64 7.61 2.74
C LYS A 145 -1.48 8.84 3.63
N ASP A 146 -1.09 8.66 4.88
CA ASP A 146 -0.86 9.76 5.82
C ASP A 146 0.28 10.68 5.34
N ILE A 147 1.36 10.09 4.80
CA ILE A 147 2.45 10.85 4.17
C ILE A 147 1.95 11.64 2.96
N GLN A 148 1.07 11.06 2.14
CA GLN A 148 0.53 11.74 0.97
C GLN A 148 -0.40 12.89 1.35
N GLU A 149 -1.24 12.70 2.37
CA GLU A 149 -2.10 13.75 2.94
C GLU A 149 -1.25 14.90 3.51
N MET A 150 -0.22 14.59 4.29
CA MET A 150 0.71 15.59 4.83
C MET A 150 1.46 16.34 3.72
N LYS A 151 1.87 15.66 2.65
CA LYS A 151 2.48 16.32 1.48
C LYS A 151 1.51 17.27 0.80
N GLU A 152 0.25 16.87 0.67
CA GLU A 152 -0.77 17.72 0.06
C GLU A 152 -1.05 18.95 0.92
N GLU A 153 -1.13 18.80 2.24
CA GLU A 153 -1.26 19.92 3.17
C GLU A 153 -0.07 20.89 3.10
N ILE A 154 1.16 20.37 3.02
CA ILE A 154 2.36 21.20 2.82
C ILE A 154 2.28 21.98 1.50
N ILE A 155 1.82 21.35 0.42
CA ILE A 155 1.65 22.03 -0.88
C ILE A 155 0.58 23.13 -0.78
N ARG A 156 -0.57 22.86 -0.15
CA ARG A 156 -1.62 23.86 0.06
C ARG A 156 -1.13 25.02 0.91
N SER A 157 -0.45 24.74 2.02
CA SER A 157 0.15 25.76 2.90
C SER A 157 1.17 26.61 2.15
N LYS A 158 2.04 25.99 1.34
CA LYS A 158 3.01 26.70 0.51
C LYS A 158 2.36 27.58 -0.55
N ASN A 159 1.30 27.12 -1.21
CA ASN A 159 0.56 27.90 -2.19
C ASN A 159 -0.12 29.09 -1.53
N SER A 160 -0.83 28.86 -0.42
CA SER A 160 -1.47 29.93 0.36
C SER A 160 -0.45 30.96 0.86
N MET A 161 0.71 30.52 1.35
CA MET A 161 1.81 31.42 1.73
C MET A 161 2.32 32.23 0.53
N GLY A 162 2.41 31.62 -0.65
CA GLY A 162 2.77 32.30 -1.89
C GLY A 162 1.78 33.40 -2.28
N GLU A 163 0.48 33.11 -2.17
CA GLU A 163 -0.60 34.07 -2.41
C GLU A 163 -0.57 35.22 -1.40
N LEU A 164 -0.47 34.91 -0.10
CA LEU A 164 -0.31 35.90 0.97
C LEU A 164 0.91 36.80 0.78
N THR A 165 2.03 36.22 0.33
CA THR A 165 3.25 37.00 0.06
C THR A 165 3.06 37.93 -1.15
N ALA A 166 2.34 37.48 -2.18
CA ALA A 166 2.02 38.31 -3.34
C ALA A 166 1.06 39.45 -2.97
N GLU A 167 0.04 39.17 -2.15
CA GLU A 167 -0.89 40.18 -1.64
C GLU A 167 -0.19 41.21 -0.75
N LEU A 168 0.68 40.76 0.16
CA LEU A 168 1.47 41.64 1.02
C LEU A 168 2.37 42.58 0.21
N LYS A 169 3.01 42.05 -0.84
CA LYS A 169 3.82 42.87 -1.75
C LYS A 169 2.97 43.91 -2.50
N ALA A 170 1.78 43.53 -2.98
CA ALA A 170 0.87 44.45 -3.63
C ALA A 170 0.39 45.56 -2.67
N LYS A 171 0.11 45.21 -1.42
CA LYS A 171 -0.27 46.17 -0.36
C LYS A 171 0.86 47.10 0.03
N ASP A 172 2.10 46.62 0.11
CA ASP A 172 3.28 47.45 0.34
C ASP A 172 3.50 48.45 -0.81
N ASP A 173 3.28 48.03 -2.05
CA ASP A 173 3.38 48.91 -3.22
C ASP A 173 2.24 49.95 -3.22
N GLU A 174 1.02 49.57 -2.83
CA GLU A 174 -0.12 50.48 -2.62
C GLU A 174 0.21 51.52 -1.54
N LEU A 175 0.74 51.11 -0.38
CA LEU A 175 1.19 51.99 0.70
C LEU A 175 2.30 52.95 0.27
N ARG A 176 3.27 52.47 -0.53
CA ARG A 176 4.31 53.33 -1.11
C ARG A 176 3.72 54.38 -2.04
N SER A 177 2.75 54.00 -2.87
CA SER A 177 2.08 54.95 -3.76
C SER A 177 1.26 56.00 -2.98
N ALA A 178 0.53 55.58 -1.94
CA ALA A 178 -0.27 56.46 -1.10
C ALA A 178 0.61 57.40 -0.26
N SER A 179 1.71 56.91 0.29
CA SER A 179 2.68 57.76 1.02
C SER A 179 3.37 58.78 0.10
N ALA A 180 3.69 58.41 -1.15
CA ALA A 180 4.19 59.36 -2.14
C ALA A 180 3.15 60.45 -2.49
N GLN A 181 1.87 60.08 -2.62
CA GLN A 181 0.79 61.04 -2.82
C GLN A 181 0.61 61.98 -1.61
N LEU A 182 0.68 61.44 -0.39
CA LEU A 182 0.65 62.25 0.85
C LEU A 182 1.82 63.23 0.92
N ALA A 183 3.02 62.81 0.53
CA ALA A 183 4.18 63.68 0.48
C ALA A 183 4.00 64.81 -0.55
N ALA A 184 3.48 64.50 -1.75
CA ALA A 184 3.17 65.49 -2.77
C ALA A 184 2.08 66.48 -2.30
N LEU A 185 1.03 65.98 -1.64
CA LEU A 185 -0.04 66.81 -1.10
C LEU A 185 0.44 67.72 0.04
N ASN A 186 1.32 67.21 0.92
CA ASN A 186 1.94 68.04 1.95
C ASN A 186 2.82 69.14 1.34
N HIS A 187 3.54 68.84 0.26
CA HIS A 187 4.32 69.84 -0.46
C HIS A 187 3.42 70.95 -1.05
N SER A 188 2.33 70.59 -1.72
CA SER A 188 1.40 71.58 -2.27
C SER A 188 0.70 72.39 -1.18
N LEU A 189 0.34 71.77 -0.05
CA LEU A 189 -0.24 72.46 1.11
C LEU A 189 0.75 73.49 1.69
N LYS A 190 2.03 73.12 1.80
CA LYS A 190 3.09 74.06 2.22
C LYS A 190 3.21 75.24 1.26
N GLU A 191 3.22 74.99 -0.04
CA GLU A 191 3.29 76.04 -1.07
C GLU A 191 2.07 76.97 -1.02
N ILE A 192 0.87 76.42 -0.83
CA ILE A 192 -0.37 77.18 -0.63
C ILE A 192 -0.29 78.00 0.66
N SER A 193 0.24 77.44 1.75
CA SER A 193 0.44 78.19 3.01
C SER A 193 1.40 79.37 2.84
N GLU A 194 2.51 79.18 2.13
CA GLU A 194 3.48 80.24 1.82
C GLU A 194 2.88 81.33 0.93
N THR A 195 2.09 80.96 -0.09
CA THR A 195 1.38 81.94 -0.94
C THR A 195 0.30 82.69 -0.18
N LEU A 196 -0.46 82.02 0.70
CA LEU A 196 -1.44 82.65 1.58
C LEU A 196 -0.77 83.64 2.54
N GLY A 197 0.38 83.27 3.11
CA GLY A 197 1.19 84.16 3.95
C GLY A 197 1.63 85.42 3.19
N ARG A 198 2.17 85.27 1.97
CA ARG A 198 2.53 86.39 1.09
C ARG A 198 1.34 87.30 0.76
N MET A 199 0.20 86.69 0.41
CA MET A 199 -1.03 87.43 0.10
C MET A 199 -1.58 88.19 1.32
N ASN A 200 -1.51 87.61 2.51
CA ASN A 200 -1.93 88.27 3.75
C ASN A 200 -1.05 89.48 4.09
N GLU A 201 0.27 89.39 3.90
CA GLU A 201 1.17 90.54 4.07
C GLU A 201 0.93 91.61 3.00
N ALA A 202 0.67 91.21 1.74
CA ALA A 202 0.25 92.13 0.68
C ALA A 202 -1.10 92.82 1.01
N TYR A 203 -2.04 92.09 1.61
CA TYR A 203 -3.31 92.64 2.05
C TYR A 203 -3.13 93.66 3.18
N LYS A 204 -2.28 93.37 4.19
CA LYS A 204 -1.97 94.32 5.27
C LYS A 204 -1.30 95.59 4.75
N THR A 205 -0.33 95.47 3.85
CA THR A 205 0.33 96.63 3.24
C THR A 205 -0.66 97.46 2.43
N LEU A 206 -1.49 96.82 1.60
CA LEU A 206 -2.56 97.51 0.87
C LEU A 206 -3.58 98.18 1.81
N GLN A 207 -3.91 97.54 2.94
CA GLN A 207 -4.79 98.13 3.96
C GLN A 207 -4.15 99.36 4.61
N ASN A 208 -2.86 99.30 4.94
CA ASN A 208 -2.12 100.45 5.47
C ASN A 208 -2.04 101.59 4.45
N ASP A 209 -1.75 101.29 3.19
CA ASP A 209 -1.72 102.26 2.09
C ASP A 209 -3.12 102.89 1.88
N PHE A 210 -4.18 102.11 2.01
CA PHE A 210 -5.56 102.58 1.95
C PHE A 210 -5.91 103.50 3.12
N ASP A 211 -5.51 103.13 4.34
CA ASP A 211 -5.70 103.95 5.54
C ASP A 211 -4.87 105.26 5.45
N GLU A 212 -3.65 105.21 4.90
CA GLU A 212 -2.83 106.39 4.61
C GLU A 212 -3.49 107.26 3.54
N TYR A 213 -4.01 106.67 2.46
CA TYR A 213 -4.75 107.39 1.42
C TYR A 213 -6.00 108.08 1.99
N LYS A 214 -6.74 107.40 2.87
CA LYS A 214 -7.90 107.95 3.58
C LYS A 214 -7.53 109.10 4.51
N LEU A 215 -6.35 109.05 5.13
CA LEU A 215 -5.79 110.14 5.95
C LEU A 215 -5.35 111.35 5.12
N LYS A 216 -4.77 111.11 3.95
CA LYS A 216 -4.24 112.13 3.04
C LYS A 216 -5.34 112.85 2.24
N TYR A 217 -6.45 112.17 2.00
CA TYR A 217 -7.66 112.71 1.40
C TYR A 217 -8.84 112.51 2.35
N PRO A 218 -8.92 113.27 3.47
CA PRO A 218 -10.11 113.26 4.29
C PRO A 218 -11.27 113.70 3.40
N GLU A 219 -12.33 112.90 3.38
CA GLU A 219 -13.59 113.28 2.75
C GLU A 219 -13.93 114.70 3.22
N LYS A 220 -13.92 115.68 2.30
CA LYS A 220 -14.36 117.05 2.62
C LYS A 220 -15.85 116.95 2.94
N SER A 221 -16.16 116.73 4.22
CA SER A 221 -17.46 116.98 4.80
C SER A 221 -17.69 118.51 4.84
N GLN A 222 -17.91 119.12 3.69
CA GLN A 222 -18.51 120.46 3.59
C GLN A 222 -19.98 120.38 3.21
N ILE A 223 -20.73 119.47 3.87
CA ILE A 223 -22.18 119.64 3.99
C ILE A 223 -22.55 119.50 5.47
N LYS A 224 -21.96 120.35 6.32
CA LYS A 224 -22.53 120.71 7.61
C LYS A 224 -23.13 122.11 7.42
N SER A 225 -24.42 122.11 7.07
CA SER A 225 -25.30 123.24 6.75
C SER A 225 -24.87 124.17 5.60
N LEU A 226 -25.25 123.83 4.36
CA LEU A 226 -25.60 124.85 3.37
C LEU A 226 -27.01 125.37 3.73
N ALA A 227 -27.10 126.56 4.31
CA ALA A 227 -28.35 127.29 4.32
C ALA A 227 -28.61 127.80 2.90
N LEU A 228 -29.71 127.36 2.27
CA LEU A 228 -30.25 128.11 1.14
C LEU A 228 -30.72 129.47 1.70
N GLY A 229 -30.49 130.56 0.96
CA GLY A 229 -30.63 131.96 1.39
C GLY A 229 -32.01 132.42 1.92
N ASN A 230 -32.92 131.48 2.19
CA ASN A 230 -34.28 131.69 2.68
C ASN A 230 -34.50 131.08 4.09
N GLY A 231 -33.45 130.66 4.81
CA GLY A 231 -33.53 130.31 6.23
C GLY A 231 -34.03 128.89 6.57
N GLN A 232 -34.00 127.94 5.63
CA GLN A 232 -34.29 126.51 5.91
C GLN A 232 -33.02 125.64 5.84
N THR A 233 -32.94 124.63 6.72
CA THR A 233 -31.87 123.63 6.73
C THR A 233 -32.15 122.49 5.74
N ILE A 234 -31.10 121.92 5.14
CA ILE A 234 -31.16 120.85 4.10
C ILE A 234 -31.95 119.62 4.57
N SER A 235 -31.97 119.36 5.87
CA SER A 235 -32.77 118.29 6.49
C SER A 235 -34.26 118.42 6.16
N ASN A 236 -34.83 119.63 6.15
CA ASN A 236 -36.25 119.84 5.85
C ASN A 236 -36.58 119.63 4.36
N PHE A 237 -35.61 119.85 3.47
CA PHE A 237 -35.77 119.65 2.02
C PHE A 237 -35.69 118.16 1.62
N LEU A 238 -34.84 117.38 2.30
CA LEU A 238 -34.72 115.93 2.07
C LEU A 238 -35.93 115.14 2.61
N GLU A 239 -36.54 115.61 3.69
CA GLU A 239 -37.76 115.02 4.27
C GLU A 239 -39.00 115.31 3.39
N GLN A 240 -39.06 116.48 2.77
CA GLN A 240 -40.12 116.84 1.81
C GLN A 240 -40.06 116.05 0.49
N HIS A 241 -38.91 115.44 0.18
CA HIS A 241 -38.66 114.67 -1.06
C HIS A 241 -38.32 113.18 -0.83
N ASN A 242 -38.46 112.65 0.39
CA ASN A 242 -38.48 111.23 0.72
C ASN A 242 -37.26 110.38 0.27
N LEU A 243 -36.03 110.88 0.47
CA LEU A 243 -34.77 110.24 0.02
C LEU A 243 -33.82 109.86 1.18
N SER A 244 -34.28 109.04 2.13
CA SER A 244 -33.57 108.65 3.35
C SER A 244 -32.87 107.26 3.28
N GLY A 245 -32.20 106.96 2.16
CA GLY A 245 -31.77 105.59 1.81
C GLY A 245 -30.28 105.25 1.86
N LEU A 246 -29.38 106.06 2.42
CA LEU A 246 -27.93 105.78 2.42
C LEU A 246 -27.30 105.92 3.82
N LYS A 247 -27.52 104.89 4.65
CA LYS A 247 -26.68 104.62 5.83
C LYS A 247 -25.58 103.62 5.44
N SER A 248 -24.33 103.93 5.77
CA SER A 248 -23.17 103.05 5.55
C SER A 248 -23.30 101.75 6.38
N GLY A 249 -23.61 100.64 5.73
CA GLY A 249 -23.46 99.30 6.29
C GLY A 249 -22.07 98.74 5.96
N LYS A 250 -21.35 98.22 6.96
CA LYS A 250 -20.15 97.39 6.76
C LYS A 250 -20.54 96.15 5.93
N PRO A 251 -19.71 95.68 4.98
CA PRO A 251 -19.99 94.41 4.30
C PRO A 251 -19.74 93.25 5.26
N ASN A 252 -20.75 92.39 5.41
CA ASN A 252 -20.68 91.06 6.00
C ASN A 252 -19.76 90.18 5.15
N VAL A 253 -18.69 89.65 5.74
CA VAL A 253 -17.97 88.49 5.19
C VAL A 253 -18.43 87.27 5.99
N PHE A 254 -19.39 86.54 5.42
CA PHE A 254 -19.84 85.25 5.93
C PHE A 254 -18.72 84.22 5.72
N ASN A 255 -18.33 83.54 6.80
CA ASN A 255 -17.57 82.30 6.74
C ASN A 255 -18.39 81.24 5.98
N ASN A 256 -17.84 80.70 4.90
CA ASN A 256 -18.32 79.46 4.32
C ASN A 256 -17.12 78.55 3.99
N PHE A 257 -16.51 77.99 5.04
CA PHE A 257 -15.75 76.75 4.91
C PHE A 257 -16.72 75.60 5.21
N GLY A 258 -17.29 75.04 4.16
CA GLY A 258 -18.04 73.80 4.23
C GLY A 258 -17.08 72.67 4.60
N VAL A 259 -17.15 72.23 5.85
CA VAL A 259 -16.59 70.95 6.29
C VAL A 259 -17.44 69.86 5.66
N LEU A 260 -16.87 69.17 4.67
CA LEU A 260 -17.47 67.99 4.06
C LEU A 260 -17.22 66.79 4.99
N SER A 261 -17.98 66.71 6.08
CA SER A 261 -18.04 65.51 6.93
C SER A 261 -19.02 64.52 6.32
N GLY A 262 -18.51 63.58 5.54
CA GLY A 262 -19.29 62.50 4.97
C GLY A 262 -18.42 61.39 4.44
N LEU A 263 -17.94 60.51 5.33
CA LEU A 263 -17.83 59.05 5.12
C LEU A 263 -17.32 58.39 6.42
N SER A 264 -18.22 58.09 7.35
CA SER A 264 -17.99 57.09 8.39
C SER A 264 -19.27 56.26 8.53
N GLY A 265 -19.30 55.14 7.83
CA GLY A 265 -20.46 54.27 7.76
C GLY A 265 -20.20 53.04 6.90
N PHE A 266 -19.24 52.22 7.30
CA PHE A 266 -19.26 50.78 7.00
C PHE A 266 -18.83 50.05 8.27
N GLU A 267 -19.86 49.70 9.03
CA GLU A 267 -19.81 48.89 10.23
C GLU A 267 -19.63 47.43 9.81
N ASP A 268 -18.64 46.80 10.42
CA ASP A 268 -18.22 45.42 10.25
C ASP A 268 -19.36 44.47 10.66
N LYS A 269 -20.00 43.84 9.68
CA LYS A 269 -20.82 42.64 9.87
C LYS A 269 -20.18 41.51 9.08
N ASN A 270 -19.32 40.72 9.73
CA ASN A 270 -19.43 39.27 9.81
C ASN A 270 -18.19 38.68 10.52
N LYS A 271 -18.40 38.27 11.77
CA LYS A 271 -17.62 37.21 12.42
C LYS A 271 -18.63 36.21 12.98
N ASP A 272 -18.89 35.18 12.18
CA ASP A 272 -19.07 33.80 12.61
C ASP A 272 -17.95 32.98 11.93
#